data_AF-A0A355DW62-F1
#
_entry.id   AF-A0A355DW62-F1
#
_cell.length_a   1.000
_cell.length_b   1.000
_cell.length_c   1.000
_cell.angle_alpha   90.00
_cell.angle_beta   90.00
_cell.angle_gamma   90.00
#
_symmetry.space_group_name_H-M   'P 1'
#
loop_
_entity.id
_entity.type
_entity.pdbx_description
1 polymer ?
#
loop_
_entity_poly.entity_id
_entity_poly.type
_entity_poly.pdbx_seq_one_letter_code
_entity_poly.pdbx_strand_id
1 'polypeptide(L)' 'KNGIKDVIVHAQTHVKHLYHKLGFEQNGEEFEEAGIPHVKMKKYFS' A
#
# COMPACT_ATOMS: atom_id res chain seq x y z
N LYS A 1 2.49 -22.03 -6.84
CA LYS A 1 2.79 -20.69 -6.27
C LYS A 1 3.09 -19.79 -7.47
N ASN A 2 2.20 -18.85 -7.83
CA ASN A 2 2.43 -17.95 -8.98
C ASN A 2 3.62 -17.04 -8.60
N GLY A 3 4.64 -16.91 -9.45
CA GLY A 3 5.91 -16.21 -9.16
C GLY A 3 5.81 -14.68 -9.00
N ILE A 4 4.75 -14.20 -8.35
CA ILE A 4 4.52 -12.80 -8.00
C ILE A 4 5.51 -12.43 -6.90
N LYS A 5 6.36 -11.44 -7.18
CA LYS A 5 7.40 -10.95 -6.26
C LYS A 5 6.87 -9.95 -5.25
N ASP A 6 5.89 -9.15 -5.66
CA ASP A 6 5.28 -8.13 -4.83
C ASP A 6 3.89 -7.72 -5.31
N VAL A 7 3.15 -7.04 -4.43
CA VAL A 7 1.86 -6.40 -4.71
C VAL A 7 1.92 -4.96 -4.24
N ILE A 8 1.38 -4.05 -5.05
CA ILE A 8 1.31 -2.61 -4.79
C ILE A 8 -0.16 -2.19 -4.68
N VAL A 9 -0.46 -1.32 -3.72
CA VAL A 9 -1.76 -0.68 -3.56
C VAL A 9 -1.60 0.82 -3.32
N HIS A 10 -2.56 1.62 -3.75
CA HIS A 10 -2.71 3.02 -3.34
C HIS A 10 -3.79 3.05 -2.27
N ALA A 11 -3.38 3.03 -1.00
CA ALA A 11 -4.31 3.00 0.11
C ALA A 11 -4.69 4.43 0.50
N GLN A 12 -5.97 4.70 0.75
CA GLN A 12 -6.36 5.94 1.41
C GLN A 12 -5.63 6.04 2.75
N THR A 13 -5.05 7.20 3.08
CA THR A 13 -4.18 7.37 4.24
C THR A 13 -4.85 6.92 5.53
N HIS A 14 -6.16 7.15 5.67
CA HIS A 14 -6.91 6.79 6.87
C HIS A 14 -7.01 5.27 7.12
N VAL A 15 -6.89 4.42 6.08
CA VAL A 15 -6.88 2.95 6.20
C VAL A 15 -5.47 2.34 6.16
N LYS A 16 -4.39 3.14 6.08
CA LYS A 16 -3.01 2.61 5.97
C LYS A 16 -2.66 1.58 7.06
N HIS A 17 -3.20 1.76 8.26
CA HIS A 17 -2.96 0.85 9.39
C HIS A 17 -3.56 -0.55 9.16
N LEU A 18 -4.66 -0.68 8.42
CA LEU A 18 -5.20 -1.97 8.01
C LEU A 18 -4.21 -2.71 7.11
N TYR A 19 -3.66 -2.02 6.11
CA TYR A 19 -2.68 -2.59 5.19
C TYR A 19 -1.38 -2.96 5.89
N HIS A 20 -0.94 -2.18 6.88
CA HIS A 20 0.17 -2.57 7.75
C HIS A 20 -0.07 -3.91 8.45
N LYS A 21 -1.27 -4.15 8.99
CA LYS A 21 -1.62 -5.46 9.60
C LYS A 21 -1.62 -6.60 8.59
N LEU A 22 -1.86 -6.31 7.31
CA LEU A 22 -1.81 -7.28 6.23
C LEU A 22 -0.38 -7.51 5.68
N GLY A 23 0.63 -6.85 6.25
CA GLY A 23 2.03 -6.97 5.86
C GLY A 23 2.44 -6.09 4.68
N PHE A 24 1.69 -5.03 4.40
CA PHE A 24 2.13 -3.98 3.48
C PHE A 24 2.94 -2.91 4.21
N GLU A 25 3.89 -2.33 3.52
CA GLU A 25 4.73 -1.24 3.98
C GLU A 25 4.48 0.00 3.13
N GLN A 26 4.50 1.18 3.74
CA GLN A 26 4.39 2.43 2.99
C GLN A 26 5.62 2.59 2.08
N ASN A 27 5.39 2.94 0.83
CA ASN A 27 6.40 3.12 -0.19
C ASN A 27 6.22 4.47 -0.87
N GLY A 28 6.81 5.52 -0.28
CA GLY A 28 6.73 6.89 -0.77
C GLY A 28 5.89 7.80 0.11
N GLU A 29 5.69 9.03 -0.38
CA GLU A 29 4.96 10.08 0.31
C GLU A 29 3.45 10.00 0.09
N GLU A 30 2.70 10.77 0.87
CA GLU A 30 1.26 10.94 0.66
C GLU A 30 1.00 11.78 -0.61
N PHE A 31 -0.06 11.43 -1.34
CA PHE A 31 -0.52 12.17 -2.52
C PHE A 31 -2.05 12.25 -2.55
N GLU A 32 -2.57 13.27 -3.23
CA GLU A 32 -4.01 13.45 -3.41
C GLU A 32 -4.49 12.68 -4.65
N GLU A 33 -5.56 11.89 -4.50
CA GLU A 33 -6.26 11.25 -5.62
C GLU A 33 -7.77 11.40 -5.40
N ALA A 34 -8.45 12.01 -6.37
CA ALA A 34 -9.88 12.35 -6.29
C ALA A 34 -10.28 13.14 -5.02
N GLY A 35 -9.41 14.03 -4.53
CA GLY A 35 -9.65 14.81 -3.32
C GLY A 35 -9.46 14.05 -2.00
N ILE A 36 -8.94 12.81 -2.06
CA ILE A 36 -8.69 11.98 -0.88
C ILE A 36 -7.18 11.73 -0.75
N PRO A 37 -6.59 11.88 0.45
CA PRO A 37 -5.20 11.54 0.68
C PRO A 37 -4.95 10.04 0.58
N HIS A 38 -3.94 9.65 -0.19
CA HIS A 38 -3.50 8.28 -0.41
C HIS A 38 -2.01 8.12 -0.15
N VAL A 39 -1.59 6.90 0.18
CA VAL A 39 -0.18 6.51 0.24
C VAL A 39 0.01 5.24 -0.60
N LYS A 40 1.11 5.17 -1.35
CA LYS A 40 1.49 3.94 -2.02
C LYS A 40 2.01 2.95 -0.97
N MET A 41 1.57 1.70 -1.03
CA MET A 41 2.02 0.64 -0.13
C MET A 41 2.39 -0.61 -0.92
N LYS A 42 3.36 -1.38 -0.41
CA LYS A 42 3.93 -2.54 -1.08
C LYS A 42 4.06 -3.72 -0.13
N LYS A 43 3.73 -4.92 -0.61
CA LYS A 43 3.94 -6.19 0.11
C LYS A 43 4.79 -7.11 -0.75
N TYR A 44 5.89 -7.61 -0.18
CA TYR A 44 6.81 -8.53 -0.84
C TYR A 44 6.45 -9.99 -0.52
N PHE A 45 6.65 -10.88 -1.48
CA PHE A 45 6.47 -12.32 -1.31
C PHE A 45 7.82 -13.03 -1.51
N SER A 46 8.17 -13.88 -0.55
CA SER A 46 9.31 -14.79 -0.61
C SER A 46 8.95 -16.18 -1.14
#